data_AF-A0A8S7PYN8-F1
#
_entry.id   AF-A0A8S7PYN8-F1
#
_cell.length_a   1.000
_cell.length_b   1.000
_cell.length_c   1.000
_cell.angle_alpha   90.00
_cell.angle_beta   90.00
_cell.angle_gamma   90.00
#
_symmetry.space_group_name_H-M   'P 1'
#
loop_
_entity.id
_entity.type
_entity.pdbx_description
1 polymer ?
#
loop_
_entity_poly.entity_id
_entity_poly.type
_entity_poly.pdbx_seq_one_letter_code
_entity_poly.pdbx_strand_id
1 'polypeptide(L)'
;METKEIRRLRLKEWFKDRTLPPKEKSYLSQLMSGKATFGEKAARRIEQTYGMPGGYLDIEPEDITESPSSRSIALTPNQLELLQIFSAFPDNEQQEIIKELKNKKEAMEDLVARWLARQGRRA
;
A
#
# COMPACT_ATOMS: atom_id res chain seq x y z
N MET A 1 -19.06 4.56 -7.29
CA MET A 1 -18.82 5.04 -8.69
C MET A 1 -19.13 3.92 -9.70
N GLU A 2 -19.19 4.15 -11.02
CA GLU A 2 -19.23 3.02 -11.98
C GLU A 2 -17.92 2.21 -11.87
N THR A 3 -18.00 0.88 -11.89
CA THR A 3 -16.82 -0.02 -11.77
C THR A 3 -15.74 0.27 -12.82
N LYS A 4 -16.15 0.76 -14.00
CA LYS A 4 -15.25 1.18 -15.07
C LYS A 4 -14.43 2.41 -14.69
N GLU A 5 -15.00 3.32 -13.90
CA GLU A 5 -14.37 4.56 -13.47
C GLU A 5 -13.32 4.30 -12.40
N ILE A 6 -13.62 3.44 -11.43
CA ILE A 6 -12.68 2.95 -10.40
C ILE A 6 -11.44 2.35 -11.05
N ARG A 7 -11.65 1.44 -12.01
CA ARG A 7 -10.56 0.81 -12.77
C ARG A 7 -9.68 1.81 -13.53
N ARG A 8 -10.26 2.85 -14.12
CA ARG A 8 -9.52 3.90 -14.82
C ARG A 8 -8.64 4.71 -13.87
N LEU A 9 -9.18 5.08 -12.72
CA LEU A 9 -8.46 5.82 -11.68
C LEU A 9 -7.29 4.98 -11.15
N ARG A 10 -7.53 3.71 -10.79
CA ARG A 10 -6.51 2.77 -10.32
C ARG A 10 -5.41 2.54 -11.35
N LEU A 11 -5.77 2.42 -12.62
CA LEU A 11 -4.81 2.29 -13.71
C LEU A 11 -3.93 3.54 -13.83
N LYS A 12 -4.50 4.74 -13.75
CA LYS A 12 -3.74 5.99 -13.74
C LYS A 12 -2.80 6.08 -12.55
N GLU A 13 -3.25 5.70 -11.36
CA GLU A 13 -2.41 5.70 -10.16
C GLU A 13 -1.24 4.73 -10.27
N TRP A 14 -1.48 3.50 -10.72
CA TRP A 14 -0.43 2.49 -10.86
C TRP A 14 0.70 2.94 -11.81
N PHE A 15 0.35 3.71 -12.84
CA PHE A 15 1.29 4.21 -13.83
C PHE A 15 1.73 5.67 -13.59
N LYS A 16 1.37 6.29 -12.46
CA LYS A 16 1.76 7.67 -12.13
C LYS A 16 3.28 7.79 -11.96
N ASP A 17 3.88 6.81 -11.30
CA ASP A 17 5.31 6.77 -10.98
C ASP A 17 6.08 5.75 -11.86
N ARG A 18 5.42 5.17 -12.86
CA ARG A 18 5.99 4.12 -13.74
C ARG A 18 5.96 4.55 -15.20
N THR A 19 7.02 4.22 -15.95
CA THR A 19 7.02 4.43 -17.40
C THR A 19 6.02 3.48 -18.08
N LEU A 20 5.13 4.05 -18.89
CA LEU A 20 4.15 3.26 -19.65
C LEU A 20 4.87 2.30 -20.62
N PRO A 21 4.51 1.00 -20.60
CA PRO A 21 5.10 0.01 -21.49
C PRO A 21 4.87 0.39 -22.96
N PRO A 22 5.92 0.44 -23.80
CA PRO A 22 5.80 0.91 -25.19
C PRO A 22 4.90 0.01 -26.05
N LYS A 23 4.83 -1.29 -25.72
CA LYS A 23 4.00 -2.28 -26.44
C LYS A 23 2.50 -2.05 -26.29
N GLU A 24 2.04 -1.48 -25.18
CA GLU A 24 0.61 -1.29 -24.90
C GLU A 24 0.27 0.16 -24.50
N LYS A 25 1.17 1.12 -24.73
CA LYS A 25 0.99 2.54 -24.35
C LYS A 25 -0.30 3.14 -24.92
N SER A 26 -0.62 2.85 -26.18
CA SER A 26 -1.85 3.33 -26.83
C SER A 26 -3.09 2.73 -26.18
N TYR A 27 -3.09 1.42 -25.93
CA TYR A 27 -4.18 0.69 -25.30
C TYR A 27 -4.44 1.16 -23.85
N LEU A 28 -3.38 1.29 -23.05
CA LEU A 28 -3.47 1.81 -21.68
C LEU A 28 -3.96 3.26 -21.66
N SER A 29 -3.47 4.11 -22.58
CA SER A 29 -3.95 5.49 -22.72
C SER A 29 -5.43 5.56 -23.10
N GLN A 30 -5.92 4.67 -23.97
CA GLN A 30 -7.33 4.58 -24.35
C GLN A 30 -8.22 4.13 -23.18
N LEU A 31 -7.74 3.21 -22.35
CA LEU A 31 -8.42 2.82 -21.12
C LEU A 31 -8.48 3.98 -20.13
N MET A 32 -7.35 4.64 -19.86
CA MET A 32 -7.25 5.78 -18.93
C MET A 32 -8.10 6.99 -19.35
N SER A 33 -8.18 7.26 -20.66
CA SER A 33 -8.99 8.36 -21.22
C SER A 33 -10.48 8.00 -21.36
N GLY A 34 -10.85 6.74 -21.10
CA GLY A 34 -12.21 6.26 -21.19
C GLY A 34 -12.73 6.02 -22.61
N LYS A 35 -11.86 6.11 -23.62
CA LYS A 35 -12.18 5.82 -25.02
C LYS A 35 -12.36 4.32 -25.29
N ALA A 36 -11.79 3.47 -24.44
CA ALA A 36 -11.96 2.01 -24.51
C ALA A 36 -12.83 1.48 -23.35
N THR A 37 -13.51 0.37 -23.59
CA THR A 37 -14.31 -0.36 -22.60
C THR A 37 -13.42 -1.09 -21.61
N PHE A 38 -13.52 -0.69 -20.34
CA PHE A 38 -12.75 -1.30 -19.24
C PHE A 38 -13.54 -2.45 -18.61
N GLY A 39 -13.56 -3.59 -19.29
CA GLY A 39 -14.20 -4.82 -18.81
C GLY A 39 -13.37 -5.58 -17.77
N GLU A 40 -14.02 -6.50 -17.06
CA GLU A 40 -13.37 -7.35 -16.04
C GLU A 40 -12.22 -8.18 -16.61
N LYS A 41 -12.40 -8.80 -17.79
CA LYS A 41 -11.35 -9.56 -18.46
C LYS A 41 -10.11 -8.70 -18.79
N ALA A 42 -10.32 -7.43 -19.15
CA ALA A 42 -9.23 -6.49 -19.39
C ALA A 42 -8.53 -6.13 -18.08
N ALA A 43 -9.28 -5.90 -16.99
CA ALA A 43 -8.73 -5.65 -15.66
C ALA A 43 -7.84 -6.80 -15.18
N ARG A 44 -8.35 -8.04 -15.19
CA ARG A 44 -7.59 -9.22 -14.77
C ARG A 44 -6.33 -9.43 -15.59
N ARG A 45 -6.38 -9.20 -16.90
CA ARG A 45 -5.20 -9.29 -17.77
C ARG A 45 -4.15 -8.25 -17.40
N ILE A 46 -4.56 -7.01 -17.21
CA ILE A 46 -3.66 -5.91 -16.84
C ILE A 46 -3.03 -6.18 -15.46
N GLU A 47 -3.81 -6.66 -14.50
CA GLU A 47 -3.30 -7.03 -13.17
C GLU A 47 -2.19 -8.09 -13.28
N GLN A 48 -2.44 -9.16 -14.04
CA GLN A 48 -1.46 -10.22 -14.26
C GLN A 48 -0.22 -9.75 -15.03
N THR A 49 -0.42 -9.02 -16.13
CA THR A 49 0.67 -8.58 -17.02
C THR A 49 1.60 -7.58 -16.32
N TYR A 50 1.07 -6.72 -15.46
CA TYR A 50 1.83 -5.65 -14.81
C TYR A 50 2.14 -5.91 -13.33
N GLY A 51 1.86 -7.12 -12.85
CA GLY A 51 2.15 -7.54 -11.47
C GLY A 51 1.35 -6.76 -10.42
N MET A 52 0.13 -6.34 -10.75
CA MET A 52 -0.77 -5.76 -9.75
C MET A 52 -1.38 -6.89 -8.90
N PRO A 53 -1.67 -6.64 -7.62
CA PRO A 53 -2.46 -7.56 -6.81
C PRO A 53 -3.81 -7.88 -7.47
N GLY A 54 -4.27 -9.13 -7.35
CA GLY A 54 -5.57 -9.51 -7.89
C GLY A 54 -6.69 -8.68 -7.26
N GLY A 55 -7.49 -8.01 -8.10
CA GLY A 55 -8.57 -7.12 -7.64
C GLY A 55 -8.16 -5.68 -7.43
N TYR A 56 -6.88 -5.33 -7.58
CA TYR A 56 -6.37 -3.97 -7.39
C TYR A 56 -7.15 -2.91 -8.18
N LEU A 57 -7.57 -3.23 -9.41
CA LEU A 57 -8.29 -2.28 -10.26
C LEU A 57 -9.77 -2.11 -9.86
N ASP A 58 -10.30 -3.01 -9.04
CA ASP A 58 -11.69 -2.98 -8.57
C ASP A 58 -11.84 -2.29 -7.20
N ILE A 59 -10.75 -1.96 -6.51
CA ILE A 59 -10.77 -1.33 -5.18
C ILE A 59 -11.10 0.16 -5.31
N GLU A 60 -12.10 0.66 -4.57
CA GLU A 60 -12.45 2.08 -4.61
C GLU A 60 -11.29 2.95 -4.10
N PRO A 61 -11.03 4.12 -4.72
CA PRO A 61 -9.96 5.02 -4.29
C PRO A 61 -10.25 5.72 -2.95
N GLU A 62 -11.41 5.52 -2.33
CA GLU A 62 -11.71 6.03 -0.98
C GLU A 62 -11.25 5.03 0.11
N ASP A 63 -11.20 3.73 -0.20
CA ASP A 63 -10.67 2.66 0.68
C ASP A 63 -9.13 2.72 0.87
N ILE A 64 -8.42 3.57 0.12
CA ILE A 64 -6.97 3.80 0.29
C ILE A 64 -6.62 4.91 1.28
N THR A 65 -7.59 5.45 2.01
CA THR A 65 -7.25 6.21 3.22
C THR A 65 -6.45 5.36 4.22
N GLU A 66 -6.47 4.02 4.11
CA GLU A 66 -5.69 3.10 4.95
C GLU A 66 -4.93 1.98 4.20
N SER A 67 -4.33 2.27 3.03
CA SER A 67 -3.21 1.44 2.55
C SER A 67 -1.89 2.07 2.97
N PRO A 68 -1.15 1.50 3.96
CA PRO A 68 0.06 2.10 4.52
C PRO A 68 1.27 2.12 3.55
N SER A 69 1.15 1.61 2.32
CA SER A 69 2.31 1.37 1.45
C SER A 69 2.79 2.59 0.64
N SER A 70 2.08 3.71 0.64
CA SER A 70 2.49 4.89 -0.16
C SER A 70 2.32 6.22 0.57
N ARG A 71 2.49 6.25 1.90
CA ARG A 71 2.95 7.49 2.53
C ARG A 71 4.44 7.56 2.22
N SER A 72 4.87 8.51 1.41
CA SER A 72 6.26 8.97 1.39
C SER A 72 6.53 9.63 2.74
N ILE A 73 6.72 8.78 3.76
CA ILE A 73 7.13 9.18 5.09
C ILE A 73 8.57 9.65 4.90
N ALA A 74 8.81 10.95 5.08
CA ALA A 74 10.17 11.44 5.28
C ALA A 74 10.70 10.73 6.53
N LEU A 75 11.50 9.68 6.32
CA LEU A 75 12.03 8.88 7.42
C LEU A 75 13.00 9.75 8.22
N THR A 76 12.89 9.69 9.54
CA THR A 76 13.87 10.35 10.40
C THR A 76 15.23 9.64 10.25
N PRO A 77 16.35 10.30 10.58
CA PRO A 77 17.67 9.67 10.55
C PRO A 77 17.72 8.33 11.28
N ASN A 78 17.06 8.24 12.44
CA ASN A 78 17.00 7.01 13.24
C ASN A 78 16.19 5.89 12.56
N GLN A 79 15.17 6.23 11.77
CA GLN A 79 14.42 5.24 11.00
C GLN A 79 15.24 4.71 9.81
N LEU A 80 16.05 5.57 9.18
CA LEU A 80 16.97 5.15 8.12
C LEU A 80 18.06 4.23 8.68
N GLU A 81 18.64 4.58 9.83
CA GLU A 81 19.64 3.75 10.51
C GLU A 81 19.07 2.36 10.85
N LEU A 82 17.84 2.32 11.38
CA LEU A 82 17.14 1.06 11.65
C LEU A 82 17.00 0.22 10.38
N LEU A 83 16.58 0.81 9.25
CA LEU A 83 16.43 0.08 7.99
C LEU A 83 17.77 -0.42 7.43
N GLN A 84 18.83 0.38 7.53
CA GLN A 84 20.17 -0.02 7.11
C GLN A 84 20.64 -1.24 7.90
N ILE A 85 20.54 -1.19 9.23
CA ILE A 85 20.91 -2.29 10.12
C ILE A 85 20.02 -3.52 9.84
N PHE A 86 18.71 -3.31 9.71
CA PHE A 86 17.75 -4.38 9.47
C PHE A 86 18.01 -5.12 8.16
N SER A 87 18.36 -4.39 7.09
CA SER A 87 18.65 -4.98 5.77
C SER A 87 19.93 -5.83 5.73
N ALA A 88 20.81 -5.70 6.72
CA ALA A 88 22.04 -6.48 6.82
C ALA A 88 21.82 -7.90 7.38
N PHE A 89 20.66 -8.17 7.98
CA PHE A 89 20.31 -9.48 8.54
C PHE A 89 19.65 -10.39 7.49
N PRO A 90 19.80 -11.73 7.60
CA PRO A 90 19.07 -12.70 6.79
C PRO A 90 17.56 -12.70 7.11
N ASP A 91 16.74 -13.19 6.17
CA ASP A 91 15.28 -13.12 6.25
C ASP A 91 14.69 -13.74 7.52
N ASN A 92 15.27 -14.82 8.03
CA ASN A 92 14.84 -15.46 9.28
C ASN A 92 15.02 -14.55 10.49
N GLU A 93 16.16 -13.88 10.61
CA GLU A 93 16.46 -12.92 11.67
C GLU A 93 15.63 -11.65 11.52
N GLN A 94 15.41 -11.19 10.28
CA GLN A 94 14.51 -10.08 10.00
C GLN A 94 13.09 -10.35 10.52
N GLN A 95 12.54 -11.55 10.30
CA GLN A 95 11.22 -11.93 10.83
C GLN A 95 11.20 -11.95 12.36
N GLU A 96 12.26 -12.43 12.99
CA GLU A 96 12.38 -12.47 14.45
C GLU A 96 12.41 -11.06 15.04
N ILE A 97 13.24 -10.17 14.47
CA ILE A 97 13.33 -8.77 14.87
C ILE A 97 11.97 -8.05 14.69
N ILE A 98 11.27 -8.28 13.57
CA ILE A 98 9.92 -7.71 13.37
C ILE A 98 8.96 -8.20 14.47
N LYS A 99 9.01 -9.49 14.82
CA LYS A 99 8.16 -10.07 15.86
C LYS A 99 8.45 -9.43 17.22
N GLU A 100 9.72 -9.24 17.57
CA GLU A 100 10.09 -8.58 18.82
C GLU A 100 9.62 -7.13 18.87
N LEU A 101 9.82 -6.37 17.79
CA LEU A 101 9.35 -4.98 17.69
C LEU A 101 7.83 -4.88 17.84
N LYS A 102 7.08 -5.82 17.26
CA LYS A 102 5.62 -5.91 17.42
C LYS A 102 5.22 -6.18 18.86
N ASN A 103 5.83 -7.16 19.50
CA ASN A 103 5.54 -7.49 20.91
C ASN A 103 5.83 -6.31 21.83
N LYS A 104 6.94 -5.61 21.59
CA LYS A 104 7.31 -4.42 22.38
C LYS A 104 6.34 -3.26 22.16
N LYS A 105 5.86 -3.07 20.93
CA LYS A 105 4.82 -2.09 20.61
C LYS A 105 3.54 -2.40 21.39
N GLU A 106 3.06 -3.64 21.30
CA GLU A 106 1.83 -4.08 21.98
C GLU A 106 1.93 -3.90 23.49
N ALA A 107 3.05 -4.29 24.10
CA ALA A 107 3.28 -4.09 25.54
C ALA A 107 3.26 -2.60 25.93
N MET A 108 3.77 -1.71 25.08
CA MET A 108 3.76 -0.28 25.32
C MET A 108 2.36 0.31 25.17
N GLU A 109 1.60 -0.13 24.18
CA GLU A 109 0.18 0.24 24.00
C GLU A 109 -0.65 -0.20 25.21
N ASP A 110 -0.43 -1.40 25.72
CA ASP A 110 -1.05 -1.92 26.94
C ASP A 110 -0.71 -1.08 28.18
N LEU A 111 0.56 -0.70 28.34
CA LEU A 111 0.99 0.16 29.45
C LEU A 111 0.32 1.54 29.36
N VAL A 112 0.27 2.12 28.16
CA VAL A 112 -0.40 3.41 27.92
C VAL A 112 -1.90 3.28 28.21
N ALA A 113 -2.56 2.23 27.74
CA ALA A 113 -3.98 1.99 27.99
C ALA A 113 -4.28 1.86 29.49
N ARG A 114 -3.44 1.12 30.23
CA ARG A 114 -3.55 1.02 31.70
C ARG A 114 -3.32 2.36 32.39
N TRP A 115 -2.35 3.15 31.93
CA TRP A 115 -2.07 4.48 32.48
C TRP A 115 -3.25 5.44 32.24
N LEU A 116 -3.81 5.47 31.02
CA LEU A 116 -4.99 6.26 30.67
C LEU A 116 -6.23 5.85 31.48
N ALA A 117 -6.50 4.55 31.63
CA ALA A 117 -7.61 4.04 32.43
C ALA A 117 -7.49 4.39 33.93
N ARG A 118 -6.27 4.63 34.42
CA ARG A 118 -6.02 5.06 35.80
C ARG A 118 -6.15 6.58 35.97
N GLN A 119 -5.79 7.36 34.95
CA GLN A 119 -5.99 8.81 34.90
C GLN A 119 -7.48 9.19 34.77
N GLY A 120 -8.26 8.44 33.96
CA GLY A 120 -9.69 8.69 33.77
C GLY A 120 -10.61 8.34 34.95
N ARG A 121 -10.10 7.71 36.01
CA ARG A 121 -10.85 7.42 37.27
C ARG A 121 -10.68 8.48 38.36
N ARG A 122 -10.00 9.58 38.07
CA ARG A 122 -9.74 10.68 39.02
C ARG A 122 -10.38 12.02 38.62
N ALA A 123 -11.26 12.03 37.62
CA ALA A 123 -12.10 13.16 37.26
C ALA A 123 -13.53 12.94 37.73
#